data_AF-A0A1Q8Z995-F1
#
_entry.id   AF-A0A1Q8Z995-F1
#
_cell.length_a   1.000
_cell.length_b   1.000
_cell.length_c   1.000
_cell.angle_alpha   90.00
_cell.angle_beta   90.00
_cell.angle_gamma   90.00
#
_symmetry.space_group_name_H-M   'P 1'
#
loop_
_entity.id
_entity.type
_entity.pdbx_description
1 polymer ?
#
loop_
_entity_poly.entity_id
_entity_poly.type
_entity_poly.pdbx_seq_one_letter_code
_entity_poly.pdbx_strand_id
1 'polypeptide(L)' 'MQTTGTGSRFFTVYQTDCAIELHAGCPDQEQFRVICTCLYYEQACEIARIAANLHSLPVMNFVEQCLPG' A
#
# COMPACT_ATOMS: atom_id res chain seq x y z
N MET A 1 15.74 20.42 -11.33
CA MET A 1 14.29 20.65 -11.38
C MET A 1 13.62 19.29 -11.18
N GLN A 2 12.92 19.13 -10.06
CA GLN A 2 12.23 17.90 -9.66
C GLN A 2 11.14 17.56 -10.69
N THR A 3 11.11 16.31 -11.15
CA THR A 3 10.01 15.76 -11.94
C THR A 3 8.80 15.56 -11.04
N THR A 4 7.91 16.54 -11.05
CA THR A 4 6.59 16.50 -10.42
C THR A 4 5.61 15.74 -11.32
N GLY A 5 5.13 14.58 -10.86
CA GLY A 5 3.87 13.99 -11.30
C GLY A 5 3.92 12.92 -12.41
N THR A 6 4.01 11.65 -12.01
CA THR A 6 3.24 10.54 -12.61
C THR A 6 3.09 9.46 -11.55
N GLY A 7 1.86 9.23 -11.08
CA GLY A 7 1.54 8.34 -9.97
C GLY A 7 2.11 6.93 -10.16
N SER A 8 2.53 6.33 -9.05
CA SER A 8 2.95 4.93 -9.03
C SER A 8 1.83 4.07 -9.65
N ARG A 9 2.15 3.34 -10.73
CA ARG A 9 1.19 2.52 -11.51
C ARG A 9 0.81 1.19 -10.83
N PHE A 10 1.23 1.03 -9.60
CA PHE A 10 1.03 -0.19 -8.84
C PHE A 10 1.00 0.17 -7.35
N PHE A 11 0.42 -0.73 -6.58
CA PHE A 11 0.18 -0.61 -5.16
C PHE A 11 0.86 -1.77 -4.47
N THR A 12 1.58 -1.50 -3.39
CA THR A 12 2.26 -2.54 -2.62
C THR A 12 1.64 -2.63 -1.23
N VAL A 13 1.30 -3.85 -0.85
CA VAL A 13 0.81 -4.17 0.49
C VAL A 13 2.00 -4.66 1.30
N TYR A 14 2.23 -3.99 2.41
CA TYR A 14 3.29 -4.29 3.35
C TYR A 14 2.72 -4.79 4.66
N GLN A 15 3.48 -5.63 5.32
CA GLN A 15 3.31 -5.95 6.73
C GLN A 15 4.43 -5.27 7.51
N THR A 16 4.04 -4.54 8.55
CA THR A 16 4.93 -4.04 9.61
C THR A 16 4.62 -4.79 10.91
N ASP A 17 5.37 -4.50 11.97
CA ASP A 17 5.12 -5.09 13.29
C ASP A 17 3.77 -4.69 13.87
N CYS A 18 3.18 -3.58 13.40
CA CYS A 18 1.99 -2.99 13.99
C CYS A 18 0.80 -2.86 13.03
N ALA A 19 0.99 -3.02 11.73
CA ALA A 19 -0.07 -2.78 10.74
C ALA A 19 0.15 -3.54 9.42
N ILE A 20 -0.92 -3.62 8.64
CA ILE A 20 -0.86 -3.85 7.20
C ILE A 20 -0.97 -2.51 6.50
N GLU A 21 0.06 -2.13 5.75
CA GLU A 21 0.13 -0.83 5.10
C GLU A 21 -0.04 -0.96 3.59
N LEU A 22 -0.88 -0.10 3.02
CA LEU A 22 -1.09 0.00 1.58
C LEU A 22 -0.44 1.29 1.08
N HIS A 23 0.54 1.15 0.19
CA HIS A 23 1.28 2.27 -0.38
C HIS A 23 1.17 2.29 -1.90
N ALA A 24 1.28 3.48 -2.49
CA ALA A 24 1.44 3.64 -3.92
C ALA A 24 2.93 3.47 -4.27
N GLY A 25 3.25 2.54 -5.17
CA GLY A 25 4.63 2.19 -5.50
C GLY A 25 5.25 1.25 -4.47
N CYS A 26 6.58 1.12 -4.50
CA CYS A 26 7.33 0.25 -3.61
C CYS A 26 8.35 1.06 -2.80
N PRO A 27 7.97 1.74 -1.71
CA PRO A 27 8.94 2.32 -0.78
C PRO A 27 9.87 1.23 -0.22
N ASP A 28 11.17 1.46 -0.32
CA ASP A 28 12.20 0.58 0.24
C ASP A 28 12.50 1.02 1.68
N GLN A 29 11.93 0.31 2.65
CA GLN A 29 12.15 0.54 4.07
C GLN A 29 12.50 -0.78 4.76
N GLU A 30 13.54 -0.80 5.60
CA GLU A 30 14.03 -2.02 6.26
C GLU A 30 12.95 -2.73 7.11
N GLN A 31 11.96 -1.99 7.60
CA GLN A 31 10.92 -2.50 8.51
C GLN A 31 9.72 -3.11 7.75
N PHE A 32 9.73 -3.00 6.42
CA PHE A 32 8.59 -3.37 5.60
C PHE A 32 8.78 -4.77 5.00
N ARG A 33 7.85 -5.67 5.32
CA ARG A 33 7.76 -6.95 4.62
C ARG A 33 6.72 -6.86 3.51
N VAL A 34 7.15 -7.01 2.26
CA VAL A 34 6.23 -7.07 1.12
C VAL A 34 5.34 -8.31 1.23
N ILE A 35 4.02 -8.11 1.22
CA ILE A 35 3.04 -9.19 1.07
C ILE A 35 2.77 -9.42 -0.41
N CYS A 36 2.37 -8.35 -1.12
CA CYS A 36 2.08 -8.41 -2.55
C CYS A 36 2.24 -7.05 -3.22
N THR A 37 2.30 -7.06 -4.55
CA THR A 37 2.21 -5.86 -5.39
C THR A 37 1.14 -6.07 -6.45
N CYS A 38 0.26 -5.10 -6.64
CA CYS A 38 -0.89 -5.16 -7.53
C CYS A 38 -0.94 -3.94 -8.45
N LEU A 39 -1.50 -4.09 -9.66
CA LEU A 39 -1.71 -2.96 -10.58
C LEU A 39 -2.99 -2.16 -10.24
N TYR A 40 -3.94 -2.78 -9.55
CA TYR A 40 -5.24 -2.20 -9.23
C TYR A 40 -5.38 -1.97 -7.73
N TYR A 41 -5.91 -0.80 -7.37
CA TYR A 41 -6.06 -0.38 -5.97
C TYR A 41 -7.08 -1.24 -5.22
N GLU A 42 -8.18 -1.61 -5.88
CA GLU A 42 -9.24 -2.43 -5.29
C GLU A 42 -8.71 -3.81 -4.89
N GLN A 43 -7.87 -4.41 -5.75
CA GLN A 43 -7.22 -5.70 -5.45
C GLN A 43 -6.26 -5.58 -4.27
N ALA A 44 -5.47 -4.50 -4.22
CA ALA A 44 -4.55 -4.28 -3.13
C ALA A 44 -5.29 -4.04 -1.80
N CYS A 45 -6.43 -3.35 -1.83
CA CYS A 45 -7.32 -3.19 -0.67
C CYS A 45 -7.89 -4.53 -0.19
N GLU A 46 -8.34 -5.38 -1.11
CA GLU A 46 -8.87 -6.70 -0.77
C GLU A 46 -7.81 -7.55 -0.07
N ILE A 47 -6.59 -7.60 -0.64
CA ILE A 47 -5.48 -8.36 -0.04
C ILE A 47 -5.07 -7.76 1.31
N ALA A 48 -5.02 -6.43 1.44
CA ALA A 48 -4.71 -5.77 2.70
C ALA A 48 -5.71 -6.15 3.80
N ARG A 49 -7.02 -6.20 3.47
CA ARG A 49 -8.07 -6.62 4.41
C ARG A 49 -7.95 -8.09 4.79
N ILE A 50 -7.67 -8.97 3.83
CA ILE A 50 -7.45 -10.39 4.10
C ILE A 50 -6.25 -10.59 5.04
N ALA A 51 -5.11 -9.96 4.72
CA ALA A 51 -3.90 -10.03 5.53
C ALA A 51 -4.12 -9.47 6.95
N ALA A 52 -4.80 -8.33 7.07
CA ALA A 52 -5.14 -7.73 8.35
C ALA A 52 -5.97 -8.66 9.22
N ASN A 53 -6.99 -9.31 8.65
CA ASN A 53 -7.83 -10.26 9.37
C ASN A 53 -7.03 -11.50 9.82
N LEU A 54 -6.13 -12.02 8.98
CA LEU A 54 -5.30 -13.18 9.31
C LEU A 54 -4.31 -12.89 10.45
N HIS A 55 -3.77 -11.68 10.49
CA HIS A 55 -2.76 -11.28 11.46
C HIS A 55 -3.32 -10.50 12.66
N SER A 56 -4.64 -10.24 12.71
CA SER A 56 -5.28 -9.34 13.69
C SER A 56 -4.61 -7.96 13.75
N LEU A 57 -4.22 -7.43 12.58
CA LEU A 57 -3.55 -6.14 12.44
C LEU A 57 -4.49 -5.10 11.81
N PRO A 58 -4.37 -3.81 12.14
CA PRO A 58 -5.10 -2.75 11.46
C PRO A 58 -4.59 -2.55 10.02
N VAL A 59 -5.46 -2.06 9.14
CA VAL A 59 -5.09 -1.60 7.79
C VAL A 59 -4.85 -0.10 7.80
N MET A 60 -3.67 0.33 7.32
CA MET A 60 -3.33 1.73 7.09
C MET A 60 -3.20 1.99 5.60
N ASN A 61 -3.90 2.99 5.08
CA ASN A 61 -3.90 3.31 3.66
C ASN A 61 -3.23 4.66 3.41
N PHE A 62 -2.07 4.61 2.77
CA PHE A 62 -1.25 5.78 2.42
C PHE A 62 -1.33 6.14 0.94
N VAL A 63 -2.22 5.48 0.19
CA VAL A 63 -2.52 5.89 -1.18
C VAL A 63 -3.34 7.17 -1.11
N GLU A 64 -2.72 8.31 -1.44
CA GLU A 64 -3.44 9.56 -1.66
C GLU A 64 -4.45 9.31 -2.79
N GLN A 65 -5.74 9.18 -2.43
CA GLN A 65 -6.79 9.30 -3.42
C GLN A 65 -6.74 10.75 -3.88
N CYS A 66 -6.15 11.00 -5.05
CA CYS A 66 -6.35 12.25 -5.77
C CYS A 66 -7.86 12.40 -6.03
N LEU A 67 -8.61 12.90 -5.05
CA LEU A 67 -9.95 13.42 -5.26
C LEU A 67 -9.78 14.62 -6.20
N PRO A 68 -10.42 14.62 -7.38
CA PRO A 68 -10.43 15.81 -8.21
C PRO A 68 -11.20 16.89 -7.44
N GLY A 69 -10.49 17.91 -6.99
CA GLY A 69 -11.08 19.20 -6.61
C GLY A 69 -11.46 20.01 -7.83
#